data_AF-A0A963ELT2-F1
#
_entry.id   AF-A0A963ELT2-F1
#
_cell.length_a   1.000
_cell.length_b   1.000
_cell.length_c   1.000
_cell.angle_alpha   90.00
_cell.angle_beta   90.00
_cell.angle_gamma   90.00
#
_symmetry.space_group_name_H-M   'P 1'
#
loop_
_entity.id
_entity.type
_entity.pdbx_description
1 polymer ?
#
loop_
_entity_poly.entity_id
_entity_poly.type
_entity_poly.pdbx_seq_one_letter_code
_entity_poly.pdbx_strand_id
1 'polypeptide(L)'
;MLMWRVITALVLLPIVLGAVFLTEREVFRWIAGAFFLAAGWEWAGMMRGANALLRTGWCVLLVAVMVLAEHFRPQWLLVWLPLWWLLALVWVVMYPRATAAWYRLPVQTVIGLALLVPSWQAILLVQ
;
A
#
# COMPACT_ATOMS: atom_id res chain seq x y z
N MET A 1 8.11 -24.05 9.22
CA MET A 1 7.53 -22.72 8.91
C MET A 1 8.33 -21.95 7.87
N LEU A 2 9.68 -21.94 7.92
CA LEU A 2 10.50 -21.22 6.93
C LEU A 2 10.39 -21.79 5.52
N MET A 3 10.41 -23.12 5.37
CA MET A 3 10.32 -23.80 4.06
C MET A 3 9.09 -23.35 3.25
N TRP A 4 7.90 -23.36 3.87
CA TRP A 4 6.66 -22.92 3.20
C TRP A 4 6.71 -21.45 2.77
N ARG A 5 7.26 -20.56 3.59
CA ARG A 5 7.41 -19.13 3.25
C ARG A 5 8.34 -18.93 2.05
N VAL A 6 9.44 -19.68 2.00
CA VAL A 6 10.39 -19.63 0.88
C VAL A 6 9.74 -20.15 -0.39
N ILE A 7 9.04 -21.30 -0.33
CA ILE A 7 8.34 -21.87 -1.49
C ILE A 7 7.28 -20.90 -2.02
N THR A 8 6.44 -20.32 -1.16
CA THR A 8 5.42 -19.36 -1.60
C THR A 8 6.02 -18.11 -2.22
N ALA A 9 7.12 -17.59 -1.65
CA ALA A 9 7.81 -16.43 -2.22
C ALA A 9 8.43 -16.76 -3.60
N LEU A 10 9.07 -17.93 -3.73
CA LEU A 10 9.66 -18.38 -5.00
C LEU A 10 8.62 -18.64 -6.09
N VAL A 11 7.40 -19.05 -5.73
CA VAL A 11 6.29 -19.21 -6.68
C VAL A 11 5.68 -17.87 -7.05
N LEU A 12 5.46 -16.97 -6.07
CA LEU A 12 4.85 -15.66 -6.32
C LEU A 12 5.78 -14.73 -7.11
N LEU A 13 7.09 -14.79 -6.89
CA LEU A 13 8.07 -13.95 -7.57
C LEU A 13 7.94 -13.99 -9.11
N PRO A 14 8.04 -15.15 -9.80
CA PRO A 14 7.89 -15.22 -11.24
C PRO A 14 6.48 -14.85 -11.72
N ILE A 15 5.44 -15.11 -10.93
CA ILE A 15 4.06 -14.71 -11.27
C ILE A 15 3.95 -13.18 -11.27
N VAL A 16 4.45 -12.51 -10.24
CA VAL A 16 4.41 -11.06 -10.12
C VAL A 16 5.31 -10.41 -11.17
N LEU A 17 6.52 -10.92 -11.38
CA LEU A 17 7.41 -10.40 -12.44
C LEU A 17 6.80 -10.64 -13.84
N GLY A 18 6.15 -11.78 -14.06
CA GLY A 18 5.41 -12.05 -15.29
C GLY A 18 4.28 -11.05 -15.49
N ALA A 19 3.50 -10.74 -14.44
CA ALA A 19 2.50 -9.68 -14.50
C ALA A 19 3.14 -8.31 -14.81
N VAL A 20 4.25 -7.97 -14.17
CA VAL A 20 4.94 -6.68 -14.37
C VAL A 20 5.57 -6.57 -15.75
N PHE A 21 6.09 -7.63 -16.39
CA PHE A 21 6.83 -7.47 -17.66
C PHE A 21 6.10 -7.99 -18.89
N LEU A 22 5.16 -8.91 -18.74
CA LEU A 22 4.49 -9.58 -19.88
C LEU A 22 3.07 -9.08 -20.13
N THR A 23 2.47 -8.33 -19.19
CA THR A 23 1.12 -7.78 -19.40
C THR A 23 1.17 -6.36 -19.95
N GLU A 24 0.16 -6.04 -20.76
CA GLU A 24 -0.04 -4.66 -21.21
C GLU A 24 -0.38 -3.75 -20.03
N ARG A 25 0.06 -2.50 -20.13
CA ARG A 25 -0.02 -1.52 -19.04
C ARG A 25 -1.42 -1.33 -18.45
N GLU A 26 -2.45 -1.37 -19.30
CA GLU A 26 -3.84 -1.23 -18.83
C GLU A 26 -4.31 -2.45 -18.03
N VAL A 27 -3.97 -3.65 -18.49
CA VAL A 27 -4.30 -4.90 -17.78
C VAL A 27 -3.54 -4.96 -16.45
N PHE A 28 -2.24 -4.64 -16.47
CA PHE A 28 -1.42 -4.57 -15.25
C PHE A 28 -2.01 -3.62 -14.21
N ARG A 29 -2.45 -2.43 -14.66
CA ARG A 29 -3.04 -1.42 -13.79
C ARG A 29 -4.26 -1.94 -13.03
N TRP A 30 -5.16 -2.67 -13.69
CA TRP A 30 -6.33 -3.25 -13.03
C TRP A 30 -5.95 -4.36 -12.03
N ILE A 31 -5.01 -5.23 -12.41
CA ILE A 31 -4.50 -6.29 -11.53
C ILE A 31 -3.86 -5.68 -10.27
N ALA A 32 -2.91 -4.75 -10.45
CA ALA A 32 -2.26 -4.06 -9.35
C ALA A 32 -3.29 -3.30 -8.49
N GLY A 33 -4.28 -2.67 -9.11
CA GLY A 33 -5.34 -1.94 -8.41
C GLY A 33 -6.13 -2.84 -7.46
N ALA A 34 -6.43 -4.07 -7.87
CA ALA A 34 -7.08 -5.05 -7.01
C ALA A 34 -6.21 -5.43 -5.79
N PHE A 35 -4.90 -5.62 -5.98
CA PHE A 35 -3.98 -5.91 -4.87
C PHE A 35 -3.83 -4.72 -3.91
N PHE A 36 -3.74 -3.49 -4.41
CA PHE A 36 -3.68 -2.28 -3.58
C PHE A 36 -4.99 -2.05 -2.82
N LEU A 37 -6.13 -2.34 -3.43
CA LEU A 37 -7.43 -2.28 -2.76
C LEU A 37 -7.54 -3.33 -1.64
N ALA A 38 -7.08 -4.56 -1.89
CA ALA A 38 -7.02 -5.61 -0.88
C ALA A 38 -6.08 -5.21 0.28
N ALA A 39 -4.91 -4.65 -0.02
CA ALA A 39 -3.99 -4.12 1.00
C ALA A 39 -4.63 -2.96 1.79
N GLY A 40 -5.37 -2.08 1.13
CA GLY A 40 -6.15 -1.02 1.75
C GLY A 40 -7.23 -1.56 2.69
N TRP A 41 -7.93 -2.63 2.30
CA TRP A 41 -8.96 -3.27 3.12
C TRP A 41 -8.38 -3.89 4.39
N GLU A 42 -7.21 -4.53 4.28
CA GLU A 42 -6.47 -5.08 5.43
C GLU A 42 -5.94 -3.97 6.34
N TRP A 43 -5.40 -2.89 5.77
CA TRP A 43 -4.99 -1.71 6.53
C TRP A 43 -6.14 -1.15 7.37
N ALA A 44 -7.32 -1.01 6.78
CA ALA A 44 -8.50 -0.52 7.50
C ALA A 44 -8.94 -1.43 8.63
N GLY A 45 -8.67 -2.74 8.56
CA GLY A 45 -8.89 -3.68 9.66
C GLY A 45 -8.00 -3.41 10.88
N MET A 46 -6.83 -2.79 10.67
CA MET A 46 -5.89 -2.41 11.72
C MET A 46 -6.15 -1.00 12.28
N MET A 47 -7.04 -0.23 11.65
CA MET A 47 -7.37 1.13 12.11
C MET A 47 -8.17 1.09 13.41
N ARG A 48 -7.89 2.07 14.28
CA ARG A 48 -8.63 2.25 15.53
C ARG A 48 -10.11 2.49 15.23
N GLY A 49 -10.97 1.64 15.78
CA GLY A 49 -12.42 1.73 15.58
C GLY A 49 -12.89 1.12 14.25
N ALA A 50 -12.14 0.19 13.67
CA ALA A 50 -12.50 -0.53 12.45
C ALA A 50 -13.91 -1.12 12.55
N ASN A 51 -14.79 -0.63 11.67
CA ASN A 51 -16.10 -1.19 11.39
C ASN A 51 -16.31 -1.23 9.87
N ALA A 52 -17.37 -1.90 9.40
CA ALA A 52 -17.60 -2.06 7.97
C ALA A 52 -17.67 -0.72 7.22
N LEU A 53 -18.31 0.31 7.81
CA LEU A 53 -18.45 1.64 7.21
C LEU A 53 -17.11 2.37 7.10
N LEU A 54 -16.25 2.29 8.11
CA LEU A 54 -14.93 2.90 8.09
C LEU A 54 -14.04 2.21 7.05
N ARG A 55 -14.09 0.88 6.96
CA ARG A 55 -13.31 0.11 5.99
C ARG A 55 -13.70 0.43 4.56
N THR A 56 -15.00 0.49 4.27
CA THR A 56 -15.48 0.88 2.94
C THR A 56 -15.14 2.33 2.62
N GLY A 57 -15.36 3.27 3.57
CA GLY A 57 -15.01 4.67 3.40
C GLY A 57 -13.51 4.90 3.16
N TRP A 58 -12.65 4.17 3.88
CA TRP A 58 -11.21 4.16 3.65
C TRP A 58 -10.84 3.66 2.25
N CYS A 59 -11.40 2.53 1.81
CA CYS A 59 -11.11 1.99 0.49
C CYS A 59 -11.56 2.93 -0.64
N VAL A 60 -12.72 3.58 -0.49
CA VAL A 60 -13.20 4.59 -1.44
C VAL A 60 -12.24 5.78 -1.49
N LEU A 61 -11.80 6.29 -0.33
CA LEU A 61 -10.81 7.35 -0.25
C LEU A 61 -9.49 6.94 -0.91
N LEU A 62 -8.99 5.74 -0.60
CA LEU A 62 -7.75 5.21 -1.15
C LEU A 62 -7.79 5.15 -2.68
N VAL A 63 -8.85 4.58 -3.25
CA VAL A 63 -9.04 4.50 -4.70
C VAL A 63 -9.12 5.89 -5.32
N ALA A 64 -9.89 6.81 -4.73
CA ALA A 64 -9.99 8.17 -5.22
C ALA A 64 -8.62 8.87 -5.27
N VAL A 65 -7.82 8.75 -4.19
CA VAL A 65 -6.48 9.35 -4.13
C VAL A 65 -5.50 8.65 -5.08
N MET A 66 -5.59 7.34 -5.27
CA MET A 66 -4.78 6.60 -6.26
C MET A 66 -5.05 7.05 -7.69
N VAL A 67 -6.33 7.26 -8.04
CA VAL A 67 -6.74 7.77 -9.36
C VAL A 67 -6.27 9.20 -9.55
N LEU A 68 -6.43 10.07 -8.55
CA LEU A 68 -5.92 11.45 -8.59
C LEU A 68 -4.39 11.48 -8.73
N ALA A 69 -3.67 10.64 -8.00
CA ALA A 69 -2.22 10.54 -8.10
C ALA A 69 -1.77 10.07 -9.49
N GLU A 70 -2.51 9.14 -10.11
CA GLU A 70 -2.23 8.67 -11.47
C GLU A 70 -2.48 9.76 -12.53
N HIS A 71 -3.52 10.57 -12.34
CA HIS A 71 -3.86 11.65 -13.24
C HIS A 71 -2.87 12.81 -13.15
N PHE A 72 -2.58 13.30 -11.94
CA PHE A 72 -1.74 14.49 -11.73
C PHE A 72 -0.23 14.19 -11.68
N ARG A 73 0.16 12.93 -11.43
CA ARG A 73 1.55 12.47 -11.32
C ARG A 73 2.47 13.41 -10.52
N PRO A 74 2.11 13.75 -9.28
CA PRO A 74 2.92 14.65 -8.46
C PRO A 74 4.31 14.06 -8.19
N GLN A 75 5.36 14.66 -8.75
CA GLN A 75 6.73 14.16 -8.59
C GLN A 75 7.18 14.09 -7.12
N TRP A 76 6.74 15.05 -6.30
CA TRP A 76 7.04 15.08 -4.87
C TRP A 76 6.62 13.79 -4.15
N LEU A 77 5.53 13.16 -4.60
CA LEU A 77 5.00 11.94 -3.98
C LEU A 77 6.02 10.79 -4.03
N LEU A 78 6.77 10.67 -5.14
CA LEU A 78 7.83 9.68 -5.30
C LEU A 78 9.12 10.09 -4.60
N VAL A 79 9.44 11.39 -4.57
CA VAL A 79 10.63 11.91 -3.86
C VAL A 79 10.57 11.61 -2.37
N TRP A 80 9.40 11.75 -1.75
CA TRP A 80 9.21 11.52 -0.32
C TRP A 80 8.97 10.04 0.04
N LEU A 81 8.76 9.17 -0.95
CA LEU A 81 8.45 7.75 -0.70
C LEU A 81 9.47 7.05 0.21
N PRO A 82 10.80 7.17 0.00
CA PRO A 82 11.77 6.52 0.86
C PRO A 82 11.67 7.00 2.32
N LEU A 83 11.41 8.30 2.52
CA LEU A 83 11.27 8.87 3.87
C LEU A 83 10.05 8.28 4.60
N TRP A 84 8.93 8.11 3.91
CA TRP A 84 7.73 7.50 4.48
C TRP A 84 7.95 6.05 4.91
N TRP A 85 8.65 5.26 4.09
CA TRP A 85 9.01 3.89 4.45
C TRP A 85 9.97 3.81 5.63
N LEU A 86 10.96 4.71 5.71
CA LEU A 86 11.86 4.78 6.86
C LEU A 86 11.12 5.15 8.15
N LEU A 87 10.19 6.12 8.09
CA LEU A 87 9.36 6.47 9.24
C LEU A 87 8.49 5.29 9.69
N ALA A 88 7.87 4.59 8.74
CA ALA A 88 7.09 3.38 9.04
C ALA A 88 7.95 2.28 9.68
N LEU A 89 9.17 2.07 9.19
CA LEU A 89 10.12 1.12 9.76
C LEU A 89 10.47 1.48 11.21
N VAL A 90 10.70 2.77 11.51
CA VAL A 90 10.95 3.24 12.88
C VAL A 90 9.79 2.87 13.81
N TRP A 91 8.54 3.07 13.39
CA TRP A 91 7.38 2.68 14.20
C TRP A 91 7.24 1.16 14.40
N VAL A 92 7.57 0.36 13.38
CA VAL A 92 7.58 -1.10 13.49
C VAL A 92 8.65 -1.56 14.49
N VAL A 93 9.87 -1.02 14.41
CA VAL A 93 10.97 -1.36 15.34
C VAL A 93 10.66 -0.91 16.77
N MET A 94 10.01 0.23 16.93
CA MET A 94 9.63 0.77 18.24
C MET A 94 8.34 0.18 18.81
N TYR A 95 7.72 -0.77 18.13
CA TYR A 95 6.55 -1.48 18.65
C TYR A 95 6.93 -2.35 19.86
N PRO A 96 6.14 -2.36 20.97
CA PRO A 96 4.89 -1.64 21.19
C PRO A 96 5.05 -0.25 21.85
N ARG A 97 6.27 0.18 22.16
CA ARG A 97 6.57 1.40 22.95
C ARG A 97 6.02 2.68 22.32
N ALA A 98 6.03 2.78 20.98
CA ALA A 98 5.56 3.96 20.25
C ALA A 98 4.06 3.94 19.87
N THR A 99 3.29 2.93 20.31
CA THR A 99 1.89 2.74 19.88
C THR A 99 1.00 3.95 20.15
N ALA A 100 1.21 4.67 21.26
CA ALA A 100 0.43 5.86 21.59
C ALA A 100 0.56 7.02 20.58
N ALA A 101 1.68 7.07 19.84
CA ALA A 101 1.96 8.11 18.85
C ALA A 101 1.20 7.88 17.53
N TRP A 102 1.03 6.63 17.10
CA TRP A 102 0.45 6.30 15.80
C TRP A 102 -0.93 5.61 15.85
N TYR A 103 -1.33 5.04 16.99
CA TYR A 103 -2.63 4.35 17.16
C TYR A 103 -3.80 5.34 17.37
N ARG A 104 -3.99 6.21 16.39
CA ARG A 104 -5.05 7.21 16.29
C ARG A 104 -5.58 7.20 14.87
N LEU A 105 -6.89 7.26 14.69
CA LEU A 105 -7.52 7.13 13.39
C LEU A 105 -6.92 8.09 12.33
N PRO A 106 -6.80 9.41 12.56
CA PRO A 106 -6.24 10.32 11.56
C PRO A 106 -4.79 10.00 11.18
N VAL A 107 -4.00 9.56 12.17
CA VAL A 107 -2.60 9.21 11.95
C VAL A 107 -2.52 7.95 11.09
N GLN A 108 -3.29 6.91 11.40
CA GLN A 108 -3.35 5.70 10.57
C GLN A 108 -3.87 5.97 9.16
N THR A 109 -4.82 6.90 8.98
CA THR A 109 -5.28 7.33 7.66
C THR A 109 -4.12 7.92 6.84
N VAL A 110 -3.38 8.87 7.42
CA VAL A 110 -2.25 9.51 6.75
C VAL A 110 -1.15 8.51 6.42
N ILE A 111 -0.80 7.62 7.36
CA ILE A 111 0.23 6.59 7.15
C ILE A 111 -0.17 5.65 6.02
N GLY A 112 -1.42 5.17 6.02
CA GLY A 112 -1.91 4.28 4.96
C GLY A 112 -1.82 4.93 3.58
N LEU A 113 -2.18 6.22 3.46
CA LEU A 113 -2.10 6.94 2.19
C LEU A 113 -0.65 7.17 1.78
N ALA A 114 0.19 7.57 2.72
CA ALA A 114 1.61 7.83 2.51
C ALA A 114 2.42 6.57 2.14
N LEU A 115 1.92 5.37 2.46
CA LEU A 115 2.53 4.11 2.05
C LEU A 115 1.92 3.56 0.75
N LEU A 116 0.59 3.49 0.64
CA LEU A 116 -0.07 2.81 -0.47
C LEU A 116 -0.10 3.64 -1.76
N VAL A 117 -0.42 4.93 -1.68
CA VAL A 117 -0.57 5.80 -2.87
C VAL A 117 0.75 5.98 -3.64
N PRO A 118 1.88 6.34 -3.01
CA PRO A 118 3.14 6.44 -3.74
C PRO A 118 3.65 5.08 -4.23
N SER A 119 3.39 3.98 -3.51
CA SER A 119 3.77 2.64 -3.96
C SER A 119 2.99 2.22 -5.21
N TRP A 120 1.70 2.59 -5.29
CA TRP A 120 0.89 2.46 -6.49
C TRP A 120 1.47 3.25 -7.67
N GLN A 121 1.82 4.52 -7.45
CA GLN A 121 2.46 5.33 -8.50
C GLN A 121 3.79 4.77 -8.94
N ALA A 122 4.62 4.29 -8.00
CA ALA A 122 5.93 3.73 -8.31
C ALA A 122 5.80 2.47 -9.17
N ILE A 123 4.89 1.55 -8.85
CA ILE A 123 4.73 0.31 -9.63
C ILE A 123 4.20 0.58 -11.05
N LEU A 124 3.29 1.55 -11.22
CA LEU A 124 2.78 1.95 -12.54
C LEU A 124 3.75 2.80 -13.36
N LEU A 125 4.78 3.35 -12.72
CA LEU A 125 5.86 4.08 -13.39
C LEU A 125 6.95 3.14 -13.89
N VAL A 126 7.24 2.07 -13.14
CA VAL A 126 8.22 1.03 -13.51
C VAL A 126 7.71 0.15 -14.66
N GLN A 127 6.39 0.12 -14.87
CA GLN A 127 5.72 -0.58 -15.97
C GLN A 127 5.45 0.35 -17.17
#